data_AF-A0A926B568-F1
#
_entry.id   AF-A0A926B568-F1
#
_cell.length_a   1.000
_cell.length_b   1.000
_cell.length_c   1.000
_cell.angle_alpha   90.00
_cell.angle_beta   90.00
_cell.angle_gamma   90.00
#
_symmetry.space_group_name_H-M   'P 1'
#
loop_
_entity.id
_entity.type
_entity.pdbx_description
1 polymer ?
#
loop_
_entity_poly.entity_id
_entity_poly.type
_entity_poly.pdbx_seq_one_letter_code
_entity_poly.pdbx_strand_id
1 'polypeptide(L)'
;MAIHRDVKKVVLAYSGGLDTSIILKWLQTEYGAEVVTFTADLGQGEELEPARRKAEMMGIKEIYIEDVREEFCRDFVFPMFRANAVYEGVYLL
;
A
#
# COMPACT_ATOMS: atom_id res chain seq x y z
N MET A 1 -28.19 -2.52 11.07
CA MET A 1 -27.09 -1.65 10.57
C MET A 1 -25.96 -1.73 11.56
N ALA A 2 -24.77 -2.15 11.13
CA ALA A 2 -23.61 -2.10 12.01
C ALA A 2 -23.34 -0.64 12.39
N ILE A 3 -23.17 -0.37 13.68
CA ILE A 3 -22.74 0.94 14.16
C ILE A 3 -21.26 1.05 13.79
N HIS A 4 -20.97 1.52 12.59
CA HIS A 4 -19.61 1.88 12.24
C HIS A 4 -19.22 3.07 13.12
N ARG A 5 -18.11 2.94 13.86
CA ARG A 5 -17.46 4.11 14.49
C ARG A 5 -17.29 5.18 13.41
N ASP A 6 -17.40 6.44 13.80
CA ASP A 6 -17.17 7.59 12.92
C ASP A 6 -15.69 7.63 12.50
N VAL A 7 -15.35 6.91 11.43
CA VAL A 7 -13.99 6.83 10.87
C VAL A 7 -13.78 8.05 9.99
N LYS A 8 -13.05 9.03 10.52
CA LYS A 8 -12.87 10.32 9.86
C LYS A 8 -11.75 10.31 8.80
N LYS A 9 -10.67 9.57 9.05
CA LYS A 9 -9.48 9.54 8.18
C LYS A 9 -8.86 8.16 8.15
N VAL A 10 -8.44 7.70 6.97
CA VAL A 10 -7.84 6.39 6.72
C VAL A 10 -6.58 6.54 5.89
N VAL A 11 -5.51 5.85 6.30
CA VAL A 11 -4.34 5.63 5.44
C VAL A 11 -4.53 4.29 4.73
N LEU A 12 -4.56 4.32 3.40
CA LEU A 12 -4.71 3.15 2.55
C LEU A 12 -3.36 2.79 1.94
N ALA A 13 -2.89 1.58 2.21
CA ALA A 13 -1.85 0.95 1.42
C ALA A 13 -2.40 0.75 -0.01
N TYR A 14 -1.86 1.49 -0.96
CA TYR A 14 -2.45 1.67 -2.28
C TYR A 14 -1.44 1.28 -3.37
N SER A 15 -1.77 0.27 -4.16
CA SER A 15 -0.92 -0.21 -5.25
C SER A 15 -1.23 0.41 -6.62
N GLY A 16 -2.35 1.14 -6.74
CA GLY A 16 -2.86 1.59 -8.05
C GLY A 16 -3.66 0.51 -8.81
N GLY A 17 -3.69 -0.72 -8.31
CA GLY A 17 -4.49 -1.82 -8.87
C GLY A 17 -6.00 -1.57 -8.85
N LEU A 18 -6.76 -2.41 -9.55
CA LEU A 18 -8.22 -2.30 -9.60
C LEU A 18 -8.84 -2.36 -8.20
N ASP A 19 -8.47 -3.37 -7.42
CA ASP A 19 -9.09 -3.64 -6.11
C ASP A 19 -8.84 -2.51 -5.11
N THR A 20 -7.59 -2.03 -4.98
CA THR A 20 -7.27 -0.92 -4.08
C THR A 20 -7.91 0.39 -4.52
N SER A 21 -8.19 0.56 -5.82
CA SER A 21 -8.95 1.72 -6.32
C SER A 21 -10.42 1.63 -5.94
N ILE A 22 -11.02 0.45 -6.05
CA ILE A 22 -12.40 0.23 -5.60
C ILE A 22 -12.51 0.46 -4.09
N ILE A 23 -11.56 -0.06 -3.30
CA ILE A 23 -11.49 0.16 -1.85
C ILE A 23 -11.37 1.64 -1.51
N LEU A 24 -10.49 2.38 -2.21
CA LEU A 24 -10.36 3.82 -2.04
C LEU A 24 -11.72 4.52 -2.21
N LYS A 25 -12.44 4.19 -3.29
CA LYS A 25 -13.75 4.80 -3.56
C LYS A 25 -14.78 4.40 -2.50
N TRP A 26 -14.76 3.14 -2.09
CA TRP A 26 -15.66 2.60 -1.07
C TRP A 26 -15.45 3.28 0.29
N LEU A 27 -14.20 3.54 0.69
CA LEU A 27 -13.90 4.29 1.91
C LEU A 27 -14.46 5.72 1.86
N GLN A 28 -14.39 6.37 0.69
CA GLN A 28 -14.98 7.69 0.48
C GLN A 28 -16.51 7.66 0.54
N THR A 29 -17.17 6.64 -0.02
CA THR A 29 -18.64 6.61 -0.14
C THR A 29 -19.33 6.03 1.09
N GLU A 30 -18.85 4.90 1.61
CA GLU A 30 -19.52 4.19 2.72
C GLU A 30 -19.17 4.78 4.09
N TYR A 31 -17.95 5.29 4.24
CA TYR A 31 -17.50 5.88 5.50
C TYR A 31 -17.46 7.40 5.48
N GLY A 32 -17.57 8.04 4.31
CA GLY A 32 -17.34 9.48 4.19
C GLY A 32 -15.93 9.89 4.63
N ALA A 33 -14.99 8.95 4.66
CA ALA A 33 -13.68 9.14 5.25
C ALA A 33 -12.76 9.93 4.32
N GLU A 34 -11.93 10.78 4.90
CA GLU A 34 -10.76 11.31 4.21
C GLU A 34 -9.75 10.18 4.01
N VAL A 35 -9.27 10.01 2.77
CA VAL A 35 -8.31 8.95 2.45
C VAL A 35 -6.95 9.56 2.11
N VAL A 36 -5.91 9.02 2.74
CA VAL A 36 -4.51 9.21 2.42
C VAL A 36 -4.02 7.94 1.73
N THR A 37 -3.30 8.05 0.61
CA THR A 37 -2.71 6.87 -0.04
C THR A 37 -1.24 6.77 0.26
N PHE A 38 -0.79 5.57 0.59
CA PHE A 38 0.62 5.24 0.77
C PHE A 38 1.02 4.10 -0.18
N THR A 39 2.04 4.34 -0.99
CA THR A 39 2.63 3.37 -1.91
C THR A 39 4.11 3.22 -1.58
N ALA A 40 4.55 2.00 -1.28
CA ALA A 40 5.96 1.69 -1.03
C ALA A 40 6.62 1.18 -2.32
N ASP A 41 7.75 1.75 -2.74
CA ASP A 41 8.63 1.14 -3.74
C ASP A 41 9.47 0.05 -3.05
N LEU A 42 9.19 -1.19 -3.41
CA LEU A 42 9.89 -2.40 -2.98
C LEU A 42 10.69 -3.03 -4.14
N GLY A 43 10.81 -2.33 -5.26
CA GLY A 43 11.50 -2.80 -6.46
C GLY A 43 10.57 -3.25 -7.60
N GLN A 44 9.27 -2.95 -7.53
CA GLN A 44 8.29 -3.33 -8.56
C GLN A 44 8.46 -2.57 -9.90
N GLY A 45 9.20 -1.44 -9.92
CA GLY A 45 9.50 -0.71 -11.16
C GLY A 45 8.42 0.28 -11.61
N GLU A 46 7.99 0.20 -12.87
CA GLU A 46 7.21 1.25 -13.57
C GLU A 46 5.78 1.50 -13.04
N GLU A 47 5.33 0.74 -12.03
CA GLU A 47 3.94 0.79 -11.52
C GLU A 47 3.64 1.99 -10.60
N LEU A 48 4.67 2.70 -10.11
CA LEU A 48 4.52 3.78 -9.11
C LEU A 48 3.84 5.04 -9.65
N GLU A 49 4.29 5.53 -10.80
CA GLU A 49 3.74 6.75 -11.43
C GLU A 49 2.29 6.59 -11.91
N PRO A 50 1.88 5.43 -12.48
CA PRO A 50 0.48 5.13 -12.70
C PRO A 50 -0.36 5.16 -11.42
N ALA A 51 0.16 4.64 -10.29
CA ALA A 51 -0.54 4.67 -9.01
C ALA A 51 -0.79 6.12 -8.54
N ARG A 52 0.24 6.99 -8.60
CA ARG A 52 0.11 8.42 -8.29
C ARG A 52 -1.02 9.07 -9.08
N ARG A 53 -0.95 8.98 -10.42
CA ARG A 53 -1.92 9.61 -11.32
C ARG A 53 -3.34 9.12 -11.07
N LYS A 54 -3.49 7.83 -10.78
CA LYS A 54 -4.80 7.26 -10.48
C LYS A 54 -5.37 7.77 -9.15
N ALA A 55 -4.55 7.89 -8.11
CA ALA A 55 -4.98 8.49 -6.84
C ALA A 55 -5.38 9.97 -7.00
N GLU A 56 -4.64 10.74 -7.80
CA GLU A 56 -4.97 12.13 -8.14
C GLU A 56 -6.33 12.22 -8.86
N MET A 57 -6.57 11.37 -9.85
CA MET A 57 -7.85 11.28 -10.57
C MET A 57 -9.03 10.94 -9.64
N MET A 58 -8.78 10.26 -8.52
CA MET A 58 -9.79 9.91 -7.52
C MET A 58 -9.95 10.97 -6.42
N GLY A 59 -9.30 12.12 -6.57
CA GLY A 59 -9.45 13.28 -5.69
C GLY A 59 -8.70 13.17 -4.36
N ILE A 60 -7.68 12.31 -4.28
CA ILE A 60 -6.83 12.22 -3.09
C ILE A 60 -5.91 13.45 -3.01
N LYS A 61 -5.84 14.04 -1.81
CA LYS A 61 -4.99 15.21 -1.53
C LYS A 61 -3.61 14.83 -1.01
N GLU A 62 -3.54 13.75 -0.24
CA GLU A 62 -2.31 13.28 0.40
C GLU A 62 -1.90 11.94 -0.22
N ILE A 63 -0.87 12.00 -1.07
CA ILE A 63 -0.35 10.87 -1.84
C ILE A 63 1.13 10.70 -1.51
N TYR A 64 1.45 9.66 -0.76
CA TYR A 64 2.81 9.31 -0.37
C TYR A 64 3.31 8.15 -1.24
N ILE A 65 4.47 8.36 -1.85
CA ILE A 65 5.20 7.33 -2.57
C ILE A 65 6.62 7.34 -2.03
N GLU A 66 6.98 6.27 -1.31
CA GLU A 66 8.24 6.20 -0.56
C GLU A 66 9.14 5.11 -1.15
N ASP A 67 10.40 5.45 -1.42
CA ASP A 67 11.43 4.48 -1.75
C ASP A 67 11.96 3.83 -0.48
N VAL A 68 11.56 2.58 -0.27
CA VAL A 68 11.93 1.79 0.90
C VAL A 68 12.75 0.56 0.52
N ARG A 69 13.32 0.51 -0.70
CA ARG A 69 14.08 -0.65 -1.19
C ARG A 69 15.30 -0.94 -0.34
N GLU A 70 16.04 0.10 0.05
CA GLU A 70 17.23 -0.03 0.89
C GLU A 70 16.87 -0.52 2.29
N GLU A 71 15.80 0.03 2.89
CA GLU A 71 15.30 -0.42 4.19
C GLU A 71 14.81 -1.87 4.13
N PHE A 72 14.04 -2.22 3.10
CA PHE A 72 13.54 -3.57 2.88
C PHE A 72 14.69 -4.59 2.77
N CYS A 73 15.71 -4.28 1.96
CA CYS A 73 16.88 -5.15 1.82
C CYS A 73 17.67 -5.28 3.13
N ARG A 74 18.03 -4.15 3.75
CA ARG A 74 18.91 -4.09 4.93
C ARG A 74 18.27 -4.73 6.16
N ASP A 75 17.00 -4.41 6.41
CA ASP A 75 16.34 -4.68 7.69
C ASP A 75 15.39 -5.89 7.63
N PHE A 76 15.06 -6.42 6.43
CA PHE A 76 14.18 -7.58 6.27
C PHE A 76 14.84 -8.71 5.47
N VAL A 77 15.29 -8.44 4.23
CA VAL A 77 15.86 -9.48 3.35
C VAL A 77 17.16 -10.05 3.94
N PHE A 78 18.14 -9.22 4.31
CA PHE A 78 19.40 -9.72 4.85
C PHE A 78 19.23 -10.48 6.18
N PRO A 79 18.41 -10.02 7.15
CA PRO A 79 18.10 -10.82 8.32
C PRO A 79 17.47 -12.18 8.01
N MET A 80 16.55 -12.26 7.04
CA MET A 80 15.97 -13.53 6.59
C MET A 80 17.03 -14.47 6.02
N PHE A 81 17.93 -13.96 5.17
CA PHE A 81 19.02 -14.75 4.60
C PHE A 81 20.03 -15.22 5.65
N ARG A 82 20.33 -14.42 6.69
CA ARG A 82 21.19 -14.86 7.81
C ARG A 82 20.62 -16.06 8.56
N ALA A 83 19.29 -16.21 8.59
CA ALA A 83 18.61 -17.36 9.19
C ALA A 83 18.54 -18.58 8.26
N ASN A 84 18.98 -18.46 6.99
CA ASN A 84 18.72 -19.44 5.94
C ASN A 84 17.24 -19.85 5.89
N ALA A 85 16.34 -18.87 6.04
CA ALA A 85 14.90 -19.15 6.09
C ALA A 85 14.42 -19.70 4.73
N VAL A 86 13.81 -20.88 4.77
CA VAL A 86 13.18 -21.50 3.60
C VAL A 86 11.87 -22.12 4.07
N TYR A 87 10.76 -21.60 3.57
CA TYR A 87 9.43 -22.12 3.86
C TYR A 87 9.17 -23.40 3.05
N GLU A 88 8.76 -24.47 3.73
CA GLU A 88 8.50 -25.79 3.16
C GLU A 88 9.66 -26.35 2.31
N GLY A 89 10.89 -25.92 2.61
CA GLY A 89 12.11 -26.38 1.93
C GLY A 89 12.30 -25.86 0.50
N VAL A 90 11.42 -25.00 -0.01
CA VAL A 90 11.49 -24.49 -1.39
C VAL A 90 11.26 -22.98 -1.54
N TYR A 91 10.47 -22.35 -0.68
CA TYR A 91 10.04 -20.96 -0.87
C TYR A 91 10.86 -20.00 -0.02
N LEU A 92 11.45 -18.97 -0.64
CA LEU A 92 12.33 -17.98 0.01
C LEU A 92 11.56 -16.80 0.62
N LEU A 93 10.30 -17.03 1.03
CA LEU A 93 9.35 -16.02 1.47
C LEU A 93 9.14 -14.91 0.43
#